data_AF-K9F0H1-F1
#
_entry.id   AF-K9F0H1-F1
#
_cell.length_a   1.000
_cell.length_b   1.000
_cell.length_c   1.000
_cell.angle_alpha   90.00
_cell.angle_beta   90.00
_cell.angle_gamma   90.00
#
_symmetry.space_group_name_H-M   'P 1'
#
loop_
_entity.id
_entity.type
_entity.pdbx_description
1 polymer ?
#
loop_
_entity_poly.entity_id
_entity_poly.type
_entity_poly.pdbx_seq_one_letter_code
_entity_poly.pdbx_strand_id
1 'polypeptide(L)'
;MSTRSRWFLIFIPLSAVGLCAVAYQFFVNTSALNATTLALVWTGVVVPLLLALAGIISLSGRQRMRVCLTCLITAALALVVTAFGEPIASALGVGMVTYAWFPGKEIEAVATLLAFFATCAIALYASRGARQTH
;
A
#
# COMPACT_ATOMS: atom_id res chain seq x y z
N MET A 1 -19.83 -6.89 -21.37
CA MET A 1 -19.01 -6.54 -20.18
C MET A 1 -18.01 -5.47 -20.59
N SER A 2 -18.13 -4.23 -20.08
CA SER A 2 -17.25 -3.12 -20.45
C SER A 2 -15.82 -3.35 -19.93
N THR A 3 -14.84 -3.33 -20.83
CA THR A 3 -13.41 -3.51 -20.55
C THR A 3 -12.86 -2.44 -19.60
N ARG A 4 -13.45 -1.23 -19.55
CA ARG A 4 -13.01 -0.12 -18.68
C ARG A 4 -13.03 -0.45 -17.18
N SER A 5 -13.98 -1.27 -16.73
CA SER A 5 -14.14 -1.63 -15.31
C SER A 5 -13.00 -2.51 -14.77
N ARG A 6 -12.35 -3.31 -15.63
CA ARG A 6 -11.34 -4.30 -15.21
C ARG A 6 -9.92 -3.74 -15.10
N TRP A 7 -9.66 -2.54 -15.65
CA TRP A 7 -8.32 -1.94 -15.63
C TRP A 7 -7.82 -1.63 -14.22
N PHE A 8 -8.73 -1.42 -13.25
CA PHE A 8 -8.37 -1.28 -11.84
C PHE A 8 -7.65 -2.52 -11.26
N LEU A 9 -7.80 -3.69 -11.87
CA LEU A 9 -7.13 -4.91 -11.40
C LEU A 9 -5.61 -4.88 -11.65
N ILE A 10 -5.11 -4.00 -12.52
CA ILE A 10 -3.66 -3.82 -12.78
C ILE A 10 -2.92 -3.33 -11.52
N PHE A 11 -3.62 -2.65 -10.59
CA PHE A 11 -3.02 -2.18 -9.35
C PHE A 11 -2.68 -3.32 -8.36
N ILE A 12 -3.24 -4.52 -8.56
CA ILE A 12 -2.91 -5.72 -7.76
C ILE A 12 -1.49 -6.21 -8.07
N PRO A 13 -1.12 -6.58 -9.32
CA PRO A 13 0.26 -6.95 -9.62
C PRO A 13 1.23 -5.79 -9.41
N LEU A 14 0.79 -4.53 -9.59
CA LEU A 14 1.65 -3.37 -9.33
C LEU A 14 2.02 -3.22 -7.85
N SER A 15 1.07 -3.47 -6.93
CA SER A 15 1.35 -3.50 -5.49
C SER A 15 2.10 -4.77 -5.06
N ALA A 16 1.95 -5.89 -5.76
CA ALA A 16 2.70 -7.11 -5.47
C ALA A 16 4.23 -6.92 -5.61
N VAL A 17 4.70 -5.96 -6.42
CA VAL A 17 6.14 -5.64 -6.53
C VAL A 17 6.77 -5.29 -5.19
N GLY A 18 6.06 -4.57 -4.31
CA GLY A 18 6.59 -4.26 -2.98
C GLY A 18 6.63 -5.48 -2.05
N LEU A 19 5.69 -6.41 -2.19
CA LEU A 19 5.77 -7.70 -1.48
C LEU A 19 6.99 -8.50 -1.91
N CYS A 20 7.31 -8.51 -3.20
CA CYS A 20 8.52 -9.15 -3.70
C CYS A 20 9.78 -8.49 -3.11
N ALA A 21 9.80 -7.17 -2.94
CA ALA A 21 10.92 -6.46 -2.31
C ALA A 21 11.07 -6.83 -0.81
N VAL A 22 9.96 -6.95 -0.07
CA VAL A 22 9.97 -7.44 1.31
C VAL A 22 10.48 -8.88 1.36
N ALA A 23 9.96 -9.78 0.51
CA ALA A 23 10.39 -11.17 0.46
C ALA A 23 11.89 -11.28 0.10
N TYR A 24 12.36 -10.48 -0.85
CA TYR A 24 13.78 -10.43 -1.22
C TYR A 24 14.66 -10.03 -0.02
N GLN A 25 14.24 -9.05 0.77
CA GLN A 25 15.00 -8.63 1.94
C GLN A 25 15.05 -9.71 3.04
N PHE A 26 13.96 -10.42 3.31
CA PHE A 26 13.95 -11.43 4.38
C PHE A 26 14.55 -12.78 3.97
N PHE A 27 14.45 -13.17 2.69
CA PHE A 27 14.86 -14.51 2.24
C PHE A 27 16.16 -14.52 1.41
N VAL A 28 16.57 -13.40 0.83
CA VAL A 28 17.72 -13.36 -0.10
C VAL A 28 18.81 -12.40 0.35
N ASN A 29 18.47 -11.17 0.74
CA ASN A 29 19.44 -10.14 1.12
C ASN A 29 19.01 -9.37 2.38
N THR A 30 19.30 -9.94 3.55
CA THR A 30 18.97 -9.38 4.87
C THR A 30 19.70 -8.07 5.19
N SER A 31 20.84 -7.85 4.52
CA SER A 31 21.64 -6.63 4.57
C SER A 31 21.12 -5.46 3.73
N ALA A 32 20.09 -5.67 2.89
CA ALA A 32 19.50 -4.59 2.10
C ALA A 32 18.84 -3.55 3.03
N LEU A 33 19.59 -2.50 3.35
CA LEU A 33 19.08 -1.32 4.06
C LEU A 33 18.00 -0.66 3.19
N ASN A 34 16.85 -0.37 3.79
CA ASN A 34 15.74 0.42 3.23
C ASN A 34 14.82 -0.28 2.21
N ALA A 35 15.01 -1.57 1.91
CA ALA A 35 14.13 -2.28 0.98
C ALA A 35 12.67 -2.36 1.49
N THR A 36 12.46 -2.52 2.80
CA THR A 36 11.15 -2.52 3.45
C THR A 36 10.50 -1.14 3.45
N THR A 37 11.27 -0.08 3.69
CA THR A 37 10.78 1.30 3.59
C THR A 37 10.37 1.63 2.17
N LEU A 38 11.18 1.27 1.17
CA LEU A 38 10.86 1.47 -0.24
C LEU A 38 9.64 0.65 -0.67
N ALA A 39 9.52 -0.58 -0.18
CA ALA A 39 8.35 -1.42 -0.41
C ALA A 39 7.08 -0.79 0.18
N LEU A 40 7.15 -0.23 1.39
CA LEU A 40 6.03 0.45 2.03
C LEU A 40 5.65 1.73 1.29
N VAL A 41 6.61 2.54 0.86
CA VAL A 41 6.34 3.75 0.06
C VAL A 41 5.69 3.37 -1.27
N TRP A 42 6.20 2.34 -1.95
CA TRP A 42 5.62 1.88 -3.22
C TRP A 42 4.19 1.39 -3.04
N THR A 43 3.96 0.46 -2.11
CA THR A 43 2.67 -0.21 -1.93
C THR A 43 1.64 0.61 -1.17
N GLY A 44 2.09 1.42 -0.22
CA GLY A 44 1.24 2.20 0.68
C GLY A 44 1.01 3.62 0.20
N VAL A 45 1.89 4.20 -0.62
CA VAL A 45 1.77 5.59 -1.07
C VAL A 45 1.60 5.68 -2.59
N VAL A 46 2.57 5.17 -3.37
CA VAL A 46 2.59 5.36 -4.82
C VAL A 46 1.40 4.67 -5.49
N VAL A 47 1.20 3.37 -5.25
CA VAL A 47 0.11 2.61 -5.88
C VAL A 47 -1.28 3.13 -5.46
N PRO A 48 -1.56 3.43 -4.17
CA PRO A 48 -2.84 4.00 -3.76
C PRO A 48 -3.12 5.37 -4.37
N LEU A 49 -2.12 6.23 -4.53
CA LEU A 49 -2.28 7.53 -5.18
C LEU A 49 -2.59 7.38 -6.68
N LEU A 50 -1.91 6.47 -7.39
CA LEU A 50 -2.24 6.15 -8.78
C LEU A 50 -3.65 5.57 -8.92
N LEU A 51 -4.06 4.71 -7.99
CA LEU A 51 -5.42 4.16 -7.94
C LEU A 51 -6.46 5.26 -7.66
N ALA A 52 -6.14 6.23 -6.79
CA ALA A 52 -6.99 7.38 -6.52
C ALA A 52 -7.15 8.25 -7.78
N LEU A 53 -6.06 8.55 -8.49
CA LEU A 53 -6.08 9.30 -9.76
C LEU A 53 -6.93 8.58 -10.82
N ALA A 54 -6.73 7.27 -10.99
CA ALA A 54 -7.55 6.46 -11.89
C ALA A 54 -9.04 6.48 -11.49
N GLY A 55 -9.31 6.47 -10.18
CA GLY A 55 -10.66 6.60 -9.61
C GLY A 55 -11.29 7.96 -9.89
N ILE A 56 -10.54 9.06 -9.81
CA ILE A 56 -11.03 10.42 -10.11
C ILE A 56 -11.50 10.52 -11.57
N ILE A 57 -10.72 9.94 -12.49
CA ILE A 57 -10.97 10.00 -13.93
C ILE A 57 -12.13 9.09 -14.33
N SER A 58 -12.25 7.92 -13.71
CA SER A 58 -13.10 6.83 -14.23
C SER A 58 -14.35 6.52 -13.40
N LEU A 59 -14.46 7.00 -12.16
CA LEU A 59 -15.60 6.75 -11.28
C LEU A 59 -16.42 8.02 -11.05
N SER A 60 -17.71 7.86 -10.74
CA SER A 60 -18.62 8.98 -10.45
C SER A 60 -19.26 8.85 -9.06
N GLY A 61 -19.79 9.97 -8.55
CA GLY A 61 -20.59 10.04 -7.33
C GLY A 61 -19.89 9.52 -6.07
N ARG A 62 -20.65 8.80 -5.23
CA ARG A 62 -20.19 8.30 -3.92
C ARG A 62 -19.05 7.27 -4.03
N GLN A 63 -18.96 6.54 -5.14
CA GLN A 63 -17.92 5.54 -5.31
C GLN A 63 -16.54 6.19 -5.50
N ARG A 64 -16.45 7.25 -6.31
CA ARG A 64 -15.24 8.07 -6.47
C ARG A 64 -14.75 8.57 -5.11
N MET A 65 -15.65 9.20 -4.35
CA MET A 65 -15.32 9.75 -3.03
C MET A 65 -14.76 8.67 -2.09
N ARG A 66 -15.41 7.49 -2.02
CA ARG A 66 -14.95 6.39 -1.17
C ARG A 66 -13.56 5.90 -1.59
N VAL A 67 -13.34 5.61 -2.88
CA VAL A 67 -12.05 5.12 -3.40
C VAL A 67 -10.93 6.12 -3.12
N CYS A 68 -11.12 7.40 -3.46
CA CYS A 68 -10.11 8.43 -3.23
C CYS A 68 -9.80 8.60 -1.74
N LEU A 69 -10.82 8.62 -0.89
CA LEU A 69 -10.65 8.80 0.55
C LEU A 69 -9.94 7.60 1.19
N THR A 70 -10.29 6.37 0.81
CA THR A 70 -9.57 5.18 1.29
C THR A 70 -8.12 5.13 0.82
N CYS A 71 -7.84 5.54 -0.42
CA CYS A 71 -6.47 5.62 -0.92
C CYS A 71 -5.64 6.67 -0.15
N LEU A 72 -6.21 7.85 0.10
CA LEU A 72 -5.54 8.91 0.85
C LEU A 72 -5.26 8.50 2.30
N ILE A 73 -6.21 7.83 2.96
CA ILE A 73 -5.99 7.28 4.31
C ILE A 73 -4.86 6.24 4.29
N THR A 74 -4.85 5.35 3.30
CA THR A 74 -3.80 4.33 3.17
C THR A 74 -2.42 4.98 3.01
N ALA A 75 -2.33 6.00 2.16
CA ALA A 75 -1.09 6.77 1.96
C ALA A 75 -0.65 7.54 3.21
N ALA A 76 -1.58 8.18 3.91
CA ALA A 76 -1.28 8.88 5.16
C ALA A 76 -0.77 7.91 6.23
N LEU A 77 -1.40 6.75 6.40
CA LEU A 77 -0.96 5.73 7.36
C LEU A 77 0.42 5.17 7.00
N ALA A 78 0.68 4.90 5.72
CA ALA A 78 1.99 4.45 5.27
C ALA A 78 3.07 5.50 5.58
N LEU A 79 2.81 6.78 5.32
CA LEU A 79 3.73 7.88 5.65
C LEU A 79 3.97 7.99 7.15
N VAL A 80 2.93 7.86 7.97
CA VAL A 80 3.06 7.84 9.44
C VAL A 80 3.95 6.68 9.88
N VAL A 81 3.77 5.47 9.34
CA VAL A 81 4.62 4.32 9.68
C VAL A 81 6.07 4.55 9.22
N THR A 82 6.30 5.14 8.04
CA THR A 82 7.67 5.44 7.60
C THR A 82 8.35 6.51 8.47
N ALA A 83 7.60 7.49 8.98
CA ALA A 83 8.15 8.60 9.77
C ALA A 83 8.25 8.29 11.27
N PHE A 84 7.34 7.46 11.80
CA PHE A 84 7.18 7.18 13.23
C PHE A 84 7.29 5.69 13.56
N GLY A 85 7.83 4.86 12.66
CA GLY A 85 7.89 3.42 12.89
C GLY A 85 8.69 3.02 14.14
N GLU A 86 9.70 3.81 14.53
CA GLU A 86 10.46 3.58 15.77
C GLU A 86 9.60 3.77 17.04
N PRO A 87 8.98 4.94 17.29
CA PRO A 87 8.11 5.10 18.46
C PRO A 87 6.91 4.14 18.43
N ILE A 88 6.42 3.75 17.26
CA ILE A 88 5.36 2.73 17.13
C ILE A 88 5.87 1.35 17.59
N ALA A 89 7.06 0.90 17.19
CA ALA A 89 7.61 -0.39 17.65
C ALA A 89 7.84 -0.41 19.16
N SER A 90 8.38 0.70 19.68
CA SER A 90 8.61 0.88 21.12
C SER A 90 7.29 0.79 21.90
N ALA A 91 6.25 1.49 21.44
CA ALA A 91 4.92 1.44 22.05
C ALA A 91 4.26 0.06 21.98
N LEU A 92 4.55 -0.72 20.93
CA LEU A 92 4.03 -2.09 20.75
C LEU A 92 4.87 -3.15 21.47
N GLY A 93 5.95 -2.78 22.14
CA GLY A 93 6.84 -3.73 22.83
C GLY A 93 7.60 -4.66 21.88
N VAL A 94 7.73 -4.29 20.61
CA VAL A 94 8.47 -5.08 19.62
C VAL A 94 9.96 -4.86 19.86
N GLY A 95 10.66 -5.93 20.24
CA GLY A 95 12.10 -5.89 20.53
C GLY A 95 12.88 -5.40 19.31
N MET A 96 13.44 -4.20 19.40
CA MET A 96 14.24 -3.65 18.31
C MET A 96 15.66 -4.24 18.36
N VAL A 97 16.09 -4.86 17.26
CA VAL A 97 17.52 -4.97 16.98
C VAL A 97 17.94 -3.59 16.47
N THR A 98 18.49 -2.77 17.37
CA THR A 98 18.93 -1.38 17.10
C THR A 98 19.99 -1.34 16.00
N TYR A 99 19.56 -1.22 14.74
CA TYR A 99 20.40 -0.79 13.64
C TYR A 99 20.15 0.69 13.38
N ALA A 100 20.85 1.51 14.16
CA ALA A 100 21.18 2.93 14.04
C ALA A 100 20.21 3.97 13.41
N TRP A 101 19.36 3.71 12.42
CA TRP A 101 18.71 4.79 11.65
C TRP A 101 17.37 4.45 10.96
N PHE A 102 16.70 3.34 11.23
CA PHE A 102 15.45 3.00 10.55
C PHE A 102 14.48 2.24 11.47
N PRO A 103 13.15 2.45 11.32
CA PRO A 103 12.15 1.69 12.05
C PRO A 103 12.39 0.18 11.92
N GLY A 104 11.96 -0.59 12.91
CA GLY A 104 12.08 -2.04 12.86
C GLY A 104 11.53 -2.56 11.54
N LYS A 105 12.41 -3.15 10.70
CA LYS A 105 12.11 -3.67 9.35
C LYS A 105 10.83 -4.53 9.31
N GLU A 106 10.51 -5.15 10.43
CA GLU A 106 9.31 -5.95 10.66
C GLU A 106 8.00 -5.13 10.62
N ILE A 107 7.97 -3.94 11.22
CA ILE A 107 6.78 -3.07 11.21
C ILE A 107 6.51 -2.55 9.81
N GLU A 108 7.55 -2.15 9.09
CA GLU A 108 7.42 -1.72 7.71
C GLU A 108 6.94 -2.88 6.81
N ALA A 109 7.43 -4.10 7.05
CA ALA A 109 6.97 -5.29 6.33
C ALA A 109 5.48 -5.59 6.60
N VAL A 110 5.06 -5.53 7.86
CA VAL A 110 3.65 -5.73 8.25
C VAL A 110 2.77 -4.63 7.64
N ALA A 111 3.20 -3.37 7.71
CA ALA A 111 2.49 -2.26 7.09
C ALA A 111 2.40 -2.41 5.56
N THR A 112 3.46 -2.91 4.91
CA THR A 112 3.48 -3.21 3.47
C THR A 112 2.44 -4.27 3.11
N LEU A 113 2.33 -5.34 3.91
CA LEU A 113 1.30 -6.37 3.74
C LEU A 113 -0.12 -5.80 3.89
N LEU A 114 -0.35 -5.00 4.94
CA LEU A 114 -1.64 -4.36 5.16
C LEU A 114 -2.01 -3.39 4.02
N ALA A 115 -1.05 -2.59 3.56
CA ALA A 115 -1.21 -1.70 2.42
C ALA A 115 -1.54 -2.45 1.12
N PHE A 116 -0.89 -3.59 0.88
CA PHE A 116 -1.21 -4.46 -0.26
C PHE A 116 -2.66 -4.95 -0.22
N PHE A 117 -3.11 -5.50 0.92
CA PHE A 117 -4.49 -5.99 1.05
C PHE A 117 -5.51 -4.86 0.92
N ALA A 118 -5.24 -3.69 1.52
CA ALA A 118 -6.07 -2.50 1.37
C ALA A 118 -6.18 -2.09 -0.11
N THR A 119 -5.04 -2.02 -0.81
CA THR A 119 -4.99 -1.68 -2.24
C THR A 119 -5.78 -2.69 -3.08
N CYS A 120 -5.65 -3.99 -2.81
CA CYS A 120 -6.41 -5.03 -3.48
C CYS A 120 -7.92 -4.87 -3.25
N ALA A 121 -8.34 -4.63 -2.01
CA ALA A 121 -9.74 -4.41 -1.67
C ALA A 121 -10.32 -3.18 -2.39
N ILE A 122 -9.57 -2.06 -2.41
CA ILE A 122 -10.00 -0.83 -3.09
C ILE A 122 -10.07 -1.06 -4.61
N ALA A 123 -9.08 -1.73 -5.20
CA ALA A 123 -9.06 -2.06 -6.63
C ALA A 123 -10.25 -2.95 -7.04
N LEU A 124 -10.56 -3.98 -6.24
CA LEU A 124 -11.72 -4.84 -6.45
C LEU A 124 -13.03 -4.05 -6.30
N TYR A 125 -13.15 -3.19 -5.29
CA TYR A 125 -14.32 -2.35 -5.10
C TYR A 125 -14.52 -1.35 -6.25
N ALA A 126 -13.45 -0.69 -6.70
CA ALA A 126 -13.45 0.20 -7.86
C ALA A 126 -13.91 -0.55 -9.13
N SER A 127 -13.41 -1.77 -9.35
CA SER A 127 -13.79 -2.60 -10.49
C SER A 127 -15.28 -2.97 -10.50
N ARG A 128 -15.91 -3.12 -9.32
CA ARG A 128 -17.33 -3.53 -9.22
C ARG A 128 -18.29 -2.40 -9.55
N GLY A 129 -18.10 -1.20 -9.01
CA GLY A 129 -19.06 -0.12 -9.25
C GLY A 129 -18.95 0.55 -10.64
N ALA A 130 -17.83 0.37 -11.35
CA ALA A 130 -17.74 0.67 -12.79
C ALA A 130 -18.67 -0.20 -13.67
N ARG A 131 -19.39 -1.20 -13.09
CA ARG A 131 -20.45 -1.96 -13.77
C ARG A 131 -21.84 -1.32 -13.69
N GLN A 132 -22.07 -0.37 -12.79
CA GLN A 132 -23.42 0.14 -12.48
C GLN A 132 -23.77 1.48 -13.15
N THR A 133 -22.84 2.10 -13.89
CA THR A 133 -23.05 3.40 -14.55
C THR A 133 -23.55 3.29 -15.99
N HIS A 134 -24.15 2.15 -16.38
CA HIS A 134 -24.77 1.93 -17.68
C HIS A 134 -26.19 1.44 -17.51
#